data_AF-A0A6M0JX10-F1
#
_entry.id   AF-A0A6M0JX10-F1
#
_cell.length_a   1.000
_cell.length_b   1.000
_cell.length_c   1.000
_cell.angle_alpha   90.00
_cell.angle_beta   90.00
_cell.angle_gamma   90.00
#
_symmetry.space_group_name_H-M   'P 1'
#
loop_
_entity.id
_entity.type
_entity.pdbx_description
1 polymer ?
#
loop_
_entity_poly.entity_id
_entity_poly.type
_entity_poly.pdbx_seq_one_letter_code
_entity_poly.pdbx_strand_id
1 'polypeptide(L)'
;MILNAIIDEQVYELNVPDALVARAGEYFDQLDRDMDAGWQMSREWVDAPDRMQRCQIVADKLLTALETENEKLGLLMAGYILARLPGVESVELDTQGEIQNNGFTIAESRPSPAPAAGDGARGMGKLEAMEQAGQDVSQVFRVGRGYRFSVLDPATGAWQDSPTLASEQEASRLRQQAFKARYEELIGKDAS
;
A
#
# COMPACT_ATOMS: atom_id res chain seq x y z
N MET A 1 -1.52 14.56 10.24
CA MET A 1 -1.50 13.33 9.40
C MET A 1 -0.11 12.70 9.41
N ILE A 2 0.02 11.39 9.17
CA ILE A 2 1.32 10.68 9.15
C ILE A 2 1.52 10.00 7.80
N LEU A 3 2.71 10.11 7.22
CA LEU A 3 3.16 9.35 6.06
C LEU A 3 4.47 8.64 6.43
N ASN A 4 4.54 7.33 6.21
CA ASN A 4 5.78 6.57 6.39
C ASN A 4 6.58 6.54 5.09
N ALA A 5 7.76 7.16 5.07
CA ALA A 5 8.69 7.05 3.94
C ALA A 5 9.64 5.88 4.20
N ILE A 6 9.67 4.91 3.30
CA ILE A 6 10.51 3.71 3.36
C ILE A 6 11.67 3.90 2.38
N ILE A 7 12.89 3.90 2.90
CA ILE A 7 14.13 3.99 2.11
C ILE A 7 14.96 2.75 2.46
N ASP A 8 15.21 1.89 1.48
CA ASP A 8 15.77 0.55 1.70
C ASP A 8 14.99 -0.23 2.78
N GLU A 9 15.61 -0.52 3.93
CA GLU A 9 14.98 -1.21 5.07
C GLU A 9 14.61 -0.25 6.21
N GLN A 10 14.73 1.06 6.02
CA GLN A 10 14.49 2.08 7.05
C GLN A 10 13.15 2.78 6.85
N VAL A 11 12.41 2.95 7.94
CA VAL A 11 11.11 3.64 7.95
C VAL A 11 11.26 4.99 8.64
N TYR A 12 10.92 6.06 7.93
CA TYR A 12 10.92 7.44 8.39
C TYR A 12 9.48 7.91 8.56
N GLU A 13 9.07 8.17 9.79
CA GLU A 13 7.73 8.69 10.09
C GLU A 13 7.69 10.21 9.87
N LEU A 14 6.93 10.65 8.85
CA LEU A 14 6.74 12.06 8.53
C LEU A 14 5.41 12.52 9.11
N ASN A 15 5.47 13.25 10.22
CA ASN A 15 4.29 13.86 10.84
C ASN A 15 3.96 15.19 10.15
N VAL A 16 3.02 15.14 9.21
CA VAL A 16 2.58 16.29 8.43
C VAL A 16 1.42 16.99 9.14
N PRO A 17 1.57 18.26 9.56
CA PRO A 17 0.48 18.99 10.21
C PRO A 17 -0.70 19.20 9.25
N ASP A 18 -1.93 18.94 9.70
CA ASP A 18 -3.14 19.16 8.91
C ASP A 18 -3.28 20.60 8.41
N ALA A 19 -2.89 21.57 9.24
CA ALA A 19 -2.84 22.98 8.85
C ALA A 19 -1.86 23.27 7.71
N LEU A 20 -0.77 22.48 7.58
CA LEU A 20 0.18 22.61 6.47
C LEU A 20 -0.46 22.16 5.17
N VAL A 21 -1.19 21.04 5.17
CA VAL A 21 -1.88 20.55 3.97
C VAL A 21 -3.00 21.50 3.56
N ALA A 22 -3.79 21.99 4.51
CA ALA A 22 -4.86 22.94 4.23
C ALA A 22 -4.36 24.26 3.60
N ARG A 23 -3.22 24.79 4.06
CA ARG A 23 -2.66 26.05 3.53
C ARG A 23 -1.85 25.87 2.23
N ALA A 24 -1.34 24.66 1.97
CA ALA A 24 -0.47 24.39 0.84
C ALA A 24 -1.22 23.99 -0.44
N GLY A 25 -2.56 24.00 -0.43
CA GLY A 25 -3.39 23.64 -1.58
C GLY A 25 -3.00 24.37 -2.87
N GLU A 26 -2.84 25.69 -2.83
CA GLU A 26 -2.43 26.48 -4.02
C GLU A 26 -1.04 26.07 -4.55
N TYR A 27 -0.12 25.70 -3.65
CA TYR A 27 1.20 25.22 -4.01
C TYR A 27 1.14 23.82 -4.64
N PHE A 28 0.29 22.94 -4.12
CA PHE A 28 0.05 21.62 -4.71
C PHE A 28 -0.60 21.74 -6.10
N ASP A 29 -1.56 22.65 -6.25
CA ASP A 29 -2.18 22.95 -7.55
C ASP A 29 -1.16 23.53 -8.55
N GLN A 30 -0.16 24.28 -8.09
CA GLN A 30 0.92 24.76 -8.93
C GLN A 30 1.83 23.60 -9.37
N LEU A 31 2.21 22.70 -8.46
CA LEU A 31 2.99 21.50 -8.81
C LEU A 31 2.27 20.64 -9.85
N ASP A 32 0.95 20.46 -9.70
CA ASP A 32 0.12 19.78 -10.70
C ASP A 32 0.21 20.44 -12.08
N ARG A 33 0.07 21.76 -12.13
CA ARG A 33 0.16 22.54 -13.37
C ARG A 33 1.56 22.51 -14.00
N ASP A 34 2.60 22.47 -13.17
CA ASP A 34 3.98 22.34 -13.65
C ASP A 34 4.19 20.95 -14.28
N MET A 35 3.59 19.90 -13.69
CA MET A 35 3.63 18.53 -14.24
C MET A 35 2.77 18.36 -15.50
N ASP A 36 1.70 19.15 -15.68
CA ASP A 36 0.87 19.17 -16.90
C ASP A 36 1.64 19.62 -18.16
N ALA A 37 2.81 20.28 -17.99
CA ALA A 37 3.69 20.64 -19.10
C ALA A 37 4.56 19.46 -19.60
N GLY A 38 4.42 18.30 -18.97
CA GLY A 38 5.24 17.12 -19.18
C GLY A 38 6.40 17.03 -18.22
N TRP A 39 6.82 15.80 -17.91
CA TRP A 39 7.90 15.52 -16.98
C TRP A 39 8.81 14.41 -17.50
N GLN A 40 10.12 14.57 -17.29
CA GLN A 40 11.08 13.50 -17.53
C GLN A 40 11.10 12.55 -16.32
N MET A 41 10.41 11.41 -16.44
CA MET A 41 10.41 10.34 -15.45
C MET A 41 11.53 9.35 -15.77
N SER A 42 12.69 9.56 -15.15
CA SER A 42 13.91 8.79 -15.38
C SER A 42 14.35 8.87 -16.85
N ARG A 43 14.14 7.82 -17.64
CA ARG A 43 14.51 7.78 -19.07
C ARG A 43 13.35 8.08 -20.01
N GLU A 44 12.13 8.15 -19.49
CA GLU A 44 10.92 8.35 -20.26
C GLU A 44 10.41 9.79 -20.11
N TRP A 45 9.92 10.36 -21.19
CA TRP A 45 9.18 11.62 -21.16
C TRP A 45 7.69 11.33 -21.12
N VAL A 46 6.99 11.90 -20.14
CA VAL A 46 5.54 11.75 -19.97
C VAL A 46 4.90 13.12 -20.14
N ASP A 47 4.11 13.29 -21.21
CA ASP A 47 3.54 14.60 -21.57
C ASP A 47 2.49 15.12 -20.56
N ALA A 48 1.72 14.23 -19.95
CA ALA A 48 0.73 14.59 -18.94
C ALA A 48 0.65 13.48 -17.89
N PRO A 49 1.50 13.51 -16.86
CA PRO A 49 1.53 12.50 -15.81
C PRO A 49 0.16 12.39 -15.14
N ASP A 50 -0.32 11.16 -14.98
CA ASP A 50 -1.53 10.90 -14.22
C ASP A 50 -1.29 11.12 -12.72
N ARG A 51 -2.36 11.00 -11.92
CA ARG A 51 -2.30 11.21 -10.48
C ARG A 51 -1.26 10.33 -9.77
N MET A 52 -1.12 9.07 -10.18
CA MET A 52 -0.16 8.15 -9.58
C MET A 52 1.26 8.57 -9.96
N GLN A 53 1.51 8.83 -11.24
CA GLN A 53 2.79 9.30 -11.76
C GLN A 53 3.22 10.63 -11.14
N ARG A 54 2.29 11.56 -10.90
CA ARG A 54 2.57 12.80 -10.16
C ARG A 54 3.03 12.53 -8.73
N CYS A 55 2.40 11.57 -8.05
CA CYS A 55 2.82 11.20 -6.71
C CYS A 55 4.21 10.54 -6.74
N GLN A 56 4.51 9.72 -7.76
CA GLN A 56 5.84 9.15 -7.97
C GLN A 56 6.92 10.24 -8.18
N ILE A 57 6.62 11.26 -9.00
CA ILE A 57 7.51 12.42 -9.20
C ILE A 57 7.72 13.18 -7.89
N VAL A 58 6.67 13.38 -7.10
CA VAL A 58 6.78 14.06 -5.81
C VAL A 58 7.47 13.20 -4.75
N ALA A 59 7.36 11.87 -4.83
CA ALA A 59 8.11 10.94 -4.00
C ALA A 59 9.62 11.03 -4.27
N ASP A 60 10.04 11.15 -5.53
CA ASP A 60 11.44 11.41 -5.89
C ASP A 60 11.95 12.74 -5.30
N LYS A 61 11.12 13.80 -5.36
CA LYS A 61 11.42 15.08 -4.69
C LYS A 61 11.48 14.96 -3.17
N LEU A 62 10.63 14.12 -2.58
CA LEU A 62 10.65 13.81 -1.15
C LEU A 62 11.96 13.12 -0.78
N LEU A 63 12.40 12.10 -1.53
CA LEU A 63 13.68 11.44 -1.33
C LEU A 63 14.83 12.45 -1.33
N THR A 64 14.90 13.30 -2.36
CA THR A 64 15.90 14.37 -2.44
C THR A 64 15.85 15.30 -1.21
N ALA A 65 14.66 15.67 -0.75
CA ALA A 65 14.50 16.52 0.42
C ALA A 65 14.98 15.85 1.72
N LEU A 66 14.79 14.53 1.85
CA LEU A 66 15.28 13.75 2.99
C LEU A 66 16.80 13.61 2.95
N GLU A 67 17.39 13.31 1.79
CA GLU A 67 18.85 13.21 1.60
C GLU A 67 19.57 14.54 1.85
N THR A 68 18.90 15.66 1.55
CA THR A 68 19.43 17.01 1.76
C THR A 68 19.05 17.62 3.11
N GLU A 69 18.43 16.83 4.00
CA GLU A 69 17.98 17.25 5.33
C GLU A 69 17.05 18.49 5.29
N ASN A 70 16.32 18.69 4.20
CA ASN A 70 15.39 19.79 4.01
C ASN A 70 14.00 19.43 4.54
N GLU A 71 13.86 19.44 5.86
CA GLU A 71 12.64 19.03 6.57
C GLU A 71 11.38 19.77 6.07
N LYS A 72 11.49 21.08 5.79
CA LYS A 72 10.34 21.88 5.33
C LYS A 72 9.85 21.43 3.96
N LEU A 73 10.78 21.18 3.04
CA LEU A 73 10.44 20.67 1.72
C LEU A 73 9.91 19.24 1.83
N GLY A 74 10.53 18.39 2.66
CA GLY A 74 10.07 17.03 2.90
C GLY A 74 8.63 16.98 3.42
N LEU A 75 8.28 17.80 4.41
CA LEU A 75 6.90 17.89 4.92
C LEU A 75 5.91 18.42 3.87
N LEU A 76 6.35 19.31 2.97
CA LEU A 76 5.52 19.78 1.85
C LEU A 76 5.27 18.66 0.82
N MET A 77 6.30 17.90 0.44
CA MET A 77 6.16 16.79 -0.50
C MET A 77 5.32 15.64 0.09
N ALA A 78 5.53 15.31 1.36
CA ALA A 78 4.70 14.35 2.09
C ALA A 78 3.24 14.83 2.18
N GLY A 79 3.03 16.12 2.43
CA GLY A 79 1.70 16.73 2.44
C GLY A 79 1.00 16.68 1.08
N TYR A 80 1.74 16.87 -0.02
CA TYR A 80 1.22 16.70 -1.37
C TYR A 80 0.75 15.25 -1.60
N ILE A 81 1.58 14.26 -1.26
CA ILE A 81 1.25 12.84 -1.41
C ILE A 81 -0.01 12.49 -0.62
N LEU A 82 -0.12 12.94 0.64
CA LEU A 82 -1.31 12.73 1.47
C LEU A 82 -2.57 13.42 0.90
N ALA A 83 -2.42 14.62 0.32
CA ALA A 83 -3.53 15.37 -0.27
C ALA A 83 -4.01 14.74 -1.58
N ARG A 84 -3.08 14.27 -2.41
CA ARG A 84 -3.38 13.69 -3.72
C ARG A 84 -3.67 12.22 -3.65
N LEU A 85 -3.21 11.44 -2.66
CA LEU A 85 -3.56 10.04 -2.42
C LEU A 85 -4.17 9.88 -1.01
N PRO A 86 -5.47 10.15 -0.82
CA PRO A 86 -6.10 9.97 0.48
C PRO A 86 -6.10 8.48 0.83
N GLY A 87 -5.73 8.19 2.08
CA GLY A 87 -5.58 6.82 2.58
C GLY A 87 -4.20 6.21 2.38
N VAL A 88 -3.24 6.91 1.76
CA VAL A 88 -1.85 6.46 1.71
C VAL A 88 -1.25 6.38 3.13
N GLU A 89 -0.64 5.25 3.45
CA GLU A 89 0.03 5.00 4.73
C GLU A 89 1.55 5.08 4.60
N SER A 90 2.07 4.53 3.50
CA SER A 90 3.50 4.52 3.22
C SER A 90 3.82 4.77 1.75
N VAL A 91 5.01 5.31 1.55
CA VAL A 91 5.67 5.45 0.25
C VAL A 91 7.02 4.75 0.32
N GLU A 92 7.26 3.84 -0.63
CA GLU A 92 8.55 3.20 -0.85
C GLU A 92 9.33 4.02 -1.88
N LEU A 93 10.49 4.54 -1.47
CA LEU A 93 11.32 5.44 -2.28
C LEU A 93 12.44 4.65 -2.97
N ASP A 94 12.51 4.74 -4.29
CA ASP A 94 13.56 4.12 -5.10
C ASP A 94 14.84 4.97 -5.06
N THR A 95 15.89 4.43 -4.44
CA THR A 95 17.20 5.11 -4.33
C THR A 95 18.05 5.00 -5.61
N GLN A 96 17.58 4.27 -6.62
CA GLN A 96 18.30 4.07 -7.88
C GLN A 96 17.92 5.12 -8.93
N GLY A 97 17.01 6.04 -8.60
CA GLY A 97 16.57 7.12 -9.48
C GLY A 97 15.53 6.69 -10.52
N GLU A 98 14.94 5.51 -10.35
CA GLU A 98 13.85 5.03 -11.19
C GLU A 98 12.53 5.50 -10.57
N ILE A 99 12.07 6.70 -10.95
CA ILE A 99 10.90 7.38 -10.38
C ILE A 99 9.64 6.49 -10.43
N GLN A 100 9.52 5.66 -11.46
CA GLN A 100 8.40 4.75 -11.67
C GLN A 100 8.35 3.59 -10.65
N ASN A 101 9.46 3.30 -9.97
CA ASN A 101 9.54 2.28 -8.92
C ASN A 101 9.07 2.80 -7.57
N ASN A 102 8.84 4.11 -7.41
CA ASN A 102 8.26 4.66 -6.19
C ASN A 102 6.88 4.02 -5.96
N GLY A 103 6.76 3.28 -4.86
CA GLY A 103 5.58 2.49 -4.50
C GLY A 103 4.74 3.19 -3.44
N PHE A 104 3.43 2.95 -3.45
CA PHE A 104 2.52 3.48 -2.43
C PHE A 104 1.70 2.37 -1.83
N THR A 105 1.73 2.27 -0.50
CA THR A 105 0.78 1.44 0.24
C THR A 105 -0.35 2.34 0.69
N ILE A 106 -1.53 2.08 0.15
CA ILE A 106 -2.77 2.70 0.62
C ILE A 106 -3.33 1.74 1.66
N ALA A 107 -3.82 2.29 2.77
CA ALA A 107 -4.76 1.58 3.61
C ALA A 107 -5.97 1.24 2.73
N GLU A 108 -5.94 0.10 2.03
CA GLU A 108 -7.18 -0.59 1.75
C GLU A 108 -7.88 -0.68 3.09
N SER A 109 -9.13 -0.19 3.13
CA SER A 109 -9.97 -0.24 4.31
C SER A 109 -9.70 -1.57 5.00
N ARG A 110 -8.99 -1.54 6.14
CA ARG A 110 -9.11 -2.63 7.10
C ARG A 110 -10.61 -2.62 7.37
N PRO A 111 -11.39 -3.64 6.97
CA PRO A 111 -12.81 -3.60 7.20
C PRO A 111 -12.95 -3.58 8.72
N SER A 112 -13.25 -2.39 9.26
CA SER A 112 -13.84 -2.30 10.58
C SER A 112 -15.20 -2.98 10.44
N PRO A 113 -15.54 -3.95 11.29
CA PRO A 113 -16.77 -4.72 11.13
C PRO A 113 -17.97 -3.79 11.31
N ALA A 114 -18.65 -3.48 10.22
CA ALA A 114 -19.94 -2.79 10.21
C ALA A 114 -20.78 -3.32 9.03
N PRO A 115 -22.10 -3.38 9.19
CA PRO A 115 -22.86 -4.60 8.93
C PRO A 115 -23.27 -4.77 7.48
N ALA A 116 -23.42 -6.04 7.11
CA ALA A 116 -23.97 -6.52 5.85
C ALA A 116 -25.32 -5.87 5.49
N ALA A 117 -25.43 -5.40 4.25
CA ALA A 117 -26.59 -5.52 3.36
C ALA A 117 -26.32 -4.67 2.08
N GLY A 118 -26.50 -5.15 0.86
CA GLY A 118 -27.17 -6.38 0.48
C GLY A 118 -27.16 -6.66 -1.03
N ASP A 119 -27.66 -7.87 -1.29
CA ASP A 119 -28.38 -8.38 -2.45
C ASP A 119 -27.82 -8.27 -3.87
N GLY A 120 -27.50 -9.45 -4.42
CA GLY A 120 -27.30 -9.67 -5.85
C GLY A 120 -26.86 -11.09 -6.17
N ALA A 121 -27.76 -12.06 -6.03
CA ALA A 121 -27.52 -13.49 -6.24
C ALA A 121 -26.84 -13.87 -7.58
N ARG A 122 -25.66 -14.49 -7.48
CA ARG A 122 -25.17 -15.64 -8.26
C ARG A 122 -23.86 -16.11 -7.62
N GLY A 123 -23.68 -17.43 -7.48
CA GLY A 123 -22.59 -18.07 -6.72
C GLY A 123 -21.23 -17.41 -6.92
N MET A 124 -20.45 -17.35 -5.82
CA MET A 124 -19.21 -16.58 -5.73
C MET A 124 -18.30 -16.95 -6.90
N GLY A 125 -18.07 -15.98 -7.80
CA GLY A 125 -17.26 -16.22 -8.99
C GLY A 125 -15.87 -16.70 -8.58
N LYS A 126 -15.24 -17.55 -9.41
CA LYS A 126 -13.84 -17.99 -9.21
C LYS A 126 -12.90 -16.81 -8.91
N LEU A 127 -13.18 -15.65 -9.48
CA LEU A 127 -12.44 -14.40 -9.23
C LEU A 127 -12.64 -13.90 -7.79
N GLU A 128 -13.90 -13.77 -7.33
CA GLU A 128 -14.23 -13.41 -5.95
C GLU A 128 -13.68 -14.41 -4.93
N ALA A 129 -13.68 -15.71 -5.24
CA ALA A 129 -13.09 -16.73 -4.38
C ALA A 129 -11.56 -16.58 -4.25
N MET A 130 -10.87 -16.09 -5.29
CA MET A 130 -9.43 -15.76 -5.21
C MET A 130 -9.18 -14.49 -4.39
N GLU A 131 -10.02 -13.48 -4.55
CA GLU A 131 -9.93 -12.22 -3.81
C GLU A 131 -10.19 -12.44 -2.32
N GLN A 132 -11.25 -13.18 -1.98
CA GLN A 132 -11.58 -13.53 -0.59
C GLN A 132 -10.50 -14.41 0.05
N ALA A 133 -9.96 -15.39 -0.68
CA ALA A 133 -8.82 -16.18 -0.18
C ALA A 133 -7.56 -15.31 0.07
N GLY A 134 -7.43 -14.21 -0.67
CA GLY A 134 -6.38 -13.20 -0.46
C GLY A 134 -6.60 -12.38 0.81
N GLN A 135 -7.85 -12.01 1.09
CA GLN A 135 -8.23 -11.32 2.33
C GLN A 135 -8.11 -12.23 3.56
N ASP A 136 -8.38 -13.51 3.41
CA ASP A 136 -8.35 -14.48 4.51
C ASP A 136 -6.94 -14.94 4.88
N VAL A 137 -5.91 -14.55 4.11
CA VAL A 137 -4.52 -14.98 4.35
C VAL A 137 -3.56 -13.81 4.18
N SER A 138 -2.97 -13.36 5.30
CA SER A 138 -2.00 -12.27 5.29
C SER A 138 -0.77 -12.60 4.44
N GLN A 139 -0.04 -11.56 4.04
CA GLN A 139 1.31 -11.75 3.51
C GLN A 139 2.23 -12.37 4.57
N VAL A 140 3.34 -12.95 4.12
CA VAL A 140 4.39 -13.44 5.02
C VAL A 140 5.11 -12.23 5.61
N PHE A 141 5.18 -12.15 6.93
CA PHE A 141 5.87 -11.10 7.66
C PHE A 141 6.94 -11.69 8.58
N ARG A 142 8.01 -10.93 8.80
CA ARG A 142 9.14 -11.34 9.63
C ARG A 142 8.87 -11.01 11.10
N VAL A 143 9.05 -11.99 11.99
CA VAL A 143 8.92 -11.84 13.45
C VAL A 143 10.16 -12.39 14.13
N GLY A 144 10.98 -11.48 14.68
CA GLY A 144 12.26 -11.85 15.29
C GLY A 144 13.23 -12.50 14.29
N ARG A 145 13.60 -13.77 14.55
CA ARG A 145 14.51 -14.55 13.68
C ARG A 145 13.77 -15.49 12.72
N GLY A 146 12.46 -15.37 12.57
CA GLY A 146 11.67 -16.22 11.69
C GLY A 146 10.56 -15.49 10.95
N TYR A 147 9.78 -16.24 10.18
CA TYR A 147 8.73 -15.75 9.29
C TYR A 147 7.38 -16.35 9.71
N ARG A 148 6.32 -15.56 9.59
CA ARG A 148 4.95 -15.95 9.96
C ARG A 148 3.95 -15.42 8.94
N PHE A 149 2.76 -15.99 8.91
CA PHE A 149 1.59 -15.47 8.23
C PHE A 149 0.38 -15.70 9.13
N SER A 150 -0.72 -14.98 8.91
CA SER A 150 -1.95 -15.17 9.67
C SER A 150 -3.07 -15.58 8.73
N VAL A 151 -3.93 -16.49 9.19
CA VAL A 151 -5.11 -16.95 8.45
C VAL A 151 -6.35 -16.57 9.23
N LEU A 152 -7.31 -15.95 8.57
CA LEU A 152 -8.61 -15.65 9.14
C LEU A 152 -9.39 -16.96 9.29
N ASP A 153 -9.93 -17.18 10.49
CA ASP A 153 -10.89 -18.23 10.75
C ASP A 153 -12.30 -17.70 10.46
N PRO A 154 -13.01 -18.19 9.43
CA PRO A 154 -14.31 -17.66 9.03
C PRO A 154 -15.44 -18.07 9.98
N ALA A 155 -15.22 -19.07 10.85
CA ALA A 155 -16.23 -19.50 11.82
C ALA A 155 -16.24 -18.59 13.05
N THR A 156 -15.09 -18.04 13.42
CA THR A 156 -14.89 -17.22 14.63
C THR A 156 -14.55 -15.77 14.34
N GLY A 157 -14.16 -15.45 13.10
CA GLY A 157 -13.63 -14.14 12.69
C GLY A 157 -12.26 -13.82 13.29
N ALA A 158 -11.58 -14.81 13.88
CA ALA A 158 -10.30 -14.62 14.55
C ALA A 158 -9.13 -14.89 13.60
N TRP A 159 -8.09 -14.06 13.67
CA TRP A 159 -6.84 -14.31 12.98
C TRP A 159 -6.00 -15.32 13.77
N GLN A 160 -5.63 -16.41 13.11
CA GLN A 160 -4.74 -17.43 13.66
C GLN A 160 -3.35 -17.27 13.06
N ASP A 161 -2.36 -17.01 13.91
CA ASP A 161 -0.96 -16.91 13.51
C ASP A 161 -0.34 -18.28 13.22
N SER A 162 0.40 -18.37 12.11
CA SER A 162 1.20 -19.54 11.78
C SER A 162 2.34 -19.72 12.79
N PRO A 163 2.86 -20.94 13.01
CA PRO A 163 4.10 -21.11 13.76
C PRO A 163 5.25 -20.30 13.14
N THR A 164 6.24 -19.93 13.95
CA THR A 164 7.45 -19.24 13.49
C THR A 164 8.29 -20.18 12.63
N LEU A 165 8.47 -19.82 11.37
CA LEU A 165 9.21 -20.59 10.38
C LEU A 165 10.63 -20.05 10.23
N ALA A 166 11.58 -20.93 9.96
CA ALA A 166 13.00 -20.56 9.87
C ALA A 166 13.34 -19.81 8.57
N SER A 167 12.58 -20.04 7.49
CA SER A 167 12.81 -19.41 6.19
C SER A 167 11.53 -18.82 5.59
N GLU A 168 11.72 -17.75 4.80
CA GLU A 168 10.64 -17.11 4.05
C GLU A 168 10.04 -18.06 3.00
N GLN A 169 10.87 -18.91 2.38
CA GLN A 169 10.39 -19.89 1.41
C GLN A 169 9.44 -20.91 2.04
N GLU A 170 9.75 -21.38 3.26
CA GLU A 170 8.85 -22.28 4.00
C GLU A 170 7.54 -21.57 4.38
N ALA A 171 7.62 -20.30 4.80
CA ALA A 171 6.45 -19.49 5.10
C ALA A 171 5.57 -19.22 3.87
N SER A 172 6.18 -18.87 2.74
CA SER A 172 5.47 -18.67 1.48
C SER A 172 4.82 -19.94 0.97
N ARG A 173 5.48 -21.10 1.12
CA ARG A 173 4.91 -22.39 0.75
C ARG A 173 3.71 -22.77 1.64
N LEU A 174 3.81 -22.58 2.95
CA LEU A 174 2.70 -22.85 3.88
C LEU A 174 1.55 -21.87 3.69
N ARG A 175 1.85 -20.59 3.42
CA ARG A 175 0.87 -19.57 3.05
C ARG A 175 0.11 -19.95 1.78
N GLN A 176 0.81 -20.43 0.75
CA GLN A 176 0.17 -20.92 -0.48
C GLN A 176 -0.77 -22.10 -0.23
N GLN A 177 -0.40 -23.01 0.68
CA GLN A 177 -1.28 -24.12 1.07
C GLN A 177 -2.53 -23.63 1.82
N ALA A 178 -2.38 -22.66 2.73
CA ALA A 178 -3.50 -22.04 3.42
C ALA A 178 -4.45 -21.29 2.46
N PHE A 179 -3.87 -20.52 1.53
CA PHE A 179 -4.62 -19.83 0.47
C PHE A 179 -5.41 -20.83 -0.40
N LYS A 180 -4.76 -21.92 -0.82
CA LYS A 180 -5.42 -22.96 -1.62
C LYS A 180 -6.57 -23.62 -0.86
N ALA A 181 -6.34 -23.98 0.41
CA ALA A 181 -7.38 -24.58 1.25
C ALA A 181 -8.60 -23.66 1.43
N ARG A 182 -8.38 -22.34 1.61
CA ARG A 182 -9.46 -21.34 1.69
C ARG A 182 -10.21 -21.18 0.38
N TYR A 183 -9.49 -21.09 -0.74
CA TYR A 183 -10.09 -21.06 -2.07
C TYR A 183 -10.94 -22.31 -2.35
N GLU A 184 -10.46 -23.51 -1.97
CA GLU A 184 -11.21 -24.76 -2.12
C GLU A 184 -12.46 -24.80 -1.20
N GLU A 185 -12.37 -24.28 0.03
CA GLU A 185 -13.51 -24.19 0.95
C GLU A 185 -14.57 -23.20 0.46
N LEU A 186 -14.15 -22.04 -0.07
CA LEU A 186 -15.04 -21.02 -0.64
C LEU A 186 -15.78 -21.53 -1.88
N ILE A 187 -15.10 -22.30 -2.74
CA ILE A 187 -15.73 -22.93 -3.91
C ILE A 187 -16.59 -24.15 -3.52
N GLY A 188 -16.19 -24.89 -2.48
CA GLY A 188 -16.92 -26.07 -2.01
C GLY A 188 -18.21 -25.75 -1.26
N LYS A 189 -18.32 -24.56 -0.65
CA LYS A 189 -19.51 -24.10 0.10
C LYS A 189 -20.74 -23.87 -0.77
N ASP A 190 -20.61 -23.80 -2.09
CA ASP A 190 -21.70 -23.70 -3.07
C ASP A 190 -22.27 -25.07 -3.49
N ALA A 191 -21.71 -26.20 -3.04
CA ALA A 191 -22.09 -27.55 -3.46
C ALA A 191 -22.94 -28.34 -2.44
N SER A 192 -23.45 -27.74 -1.37
CA SER A 192 -24.30 -28.40 -0.35
C SER A 192 -25.57 -27.64 -0.03
#